data_AF-A0AAE6YGB8-F1
#
_entry.id   AF-A0AAE6YGB8-F1
#
_cell.length_a   1.000
_cell.length_b   1.000
_cell.length_c   1.000
_cell.angle_alpha   90.00
_cell.angle_beta   90.00
_cell.angle_gamma   90.00
#
_symmetry.space_group_name_H-M   'P 1'
#
loop_
_entity.id
_entity.type
_entity.pdbx_description
1 polymer ?
#
loop_
_entity_poly.entity_id
_entity_poly.type
_entity_poly.pdbx_seq_one_letter_code
_entity_poly.pdbx_strand_id
1 'polypeptide(L)'
;MSTPAEAPWLPPDEAASRRRIRRYAVPRRMIEHATERRLAGDWRGACAAANVDITFDLSEIADHCGDDIAERLTDDLRHLAPDLLRWHLPRVLGGRTTLATDLTVVLARYQPARPGEGPRAVPYLHLTTPAMTEGPQRIALRFETVQDEQAAGVFTRTTQDWRSARHLWDARHTAELRERSGGDHERPPFFHADGTPRGAAELPAADPGDPVARAEWTTLLHQRGESRAALAAAGIEADLTPPETSGWYRADPERLIAGLALNHTRLEPELRRRAAEGLGDRCLIAADWRVSLLVEPASTGGLRLRPVDRKGVEGVPFLPEALWRRLPDLDLLRVGGVVPEHLHPLVREALFPALAAPEGPAGPPGPAAPAPVRVRCRGEWHEVAFRPGGLLRMPHSDEEQQRERALRAFGGEIAGCFAVEQTWTSGAGRLPKALRAQRADLFLRAQHGDTAGVLELLDAGVDPRVRDAHGRTLLHVLNLLDHEALLPRLLAEGLDLEACDQRGRTPLFVAANDLGSKALVRALVAAGARLDVTDDTELSLAQIVRRYKRPDLAFLRKRVQAEHPGIGADWWDRWMEEEPEAYDTDDPDDAYESDEPADAYESDDEEEPTS
;
A
#
# COMPACT_ATOMS: atom_id res chain seq x y z
N MET A 1 -7.88 15.03 32.51
CA MET A 1 -7.26 14.05 31.59
C MET A 1 -6.96 14.80 30.32
N SER A 2 -5.73 15.30 30.17
CA SER A 2 -5.33 16.02 28.97
C SER A 2 -5.47 15.09 27.77
N THR A 3 -6.16 15.55 26.74
CA THR A 3 -6.08 14.98 25.39
C THR A 3 -4.60 14.75 25.06
N PRO A 4 -4.18 13.55 24.61
CA PRO A 4 -2.80 13.37 24.18
C PRO A 4 -2.56 14.36 23.04
N ALA A 5 -1.55 15.22 23.19
CA ALA A 5 -1.07 16.05 22.10
C ALA A 5 -0.89 15.18 20.86
N GLU A 6 -1.42 15.60 19.72
CA GLU A 6 -1.31 14.87 18.46
C GLU A 6 0.15 14.46 18.27
N ALA A 7 0.40 13.16 18.10
CA ALA A 7 1.73 12.62 17.86
C ALA A 7 2.19 13.07 16.46
N PRO A 8 3.04 14.11 16.32
CA PRO A 8 3.33 14.71 15.01
C PRO A 8 4.05 13.73 14.08
N TRP A 9 4.76 12.78 14.69
CA TRP A 9 5.58 11.74 14.05
C TRP A 9 4.76 10.51 13.58
N LEU A 10 3.50 10.39 13.98
CA LEU A 10 2.57 9.37 13.50
C LEU A 10 1.14 9.92 13.58
N PRO A 11 0.75 10.76 12.61
CA PRO A 11 -0.55 11.39 12.64
C PRO A 11 -1.69 10.34 12.59
N PRO A 12 -2.89 10.63 13.13
CA PRO A 12 -3.94 9.64 13.31
C PRO A 12 -4.37 8.91 12.02
N ASP A 13 -4.32 9.61 10.89
CA ASP A 13 -4.64 9.11 9.55
C ASP A 13 -3.56 8.14 9.05
N GLU A 14 -2.27 8.45 9.25
CA GLU A 14 -1.18 7.52 8.96
C GLU A 14 -1.28 6.30 9.88
N ALA A 15 -1.47 6.49 11.19
CA ALA A 15 -1.65 5.39 12.13
C ALA A 15 -2.79 4.46 11.70
N ALA A 16 -3.93 5.02 11.26
CA ALA A 16 -5.06 4.26 10.75
C ALA A 16 -4.72 3.52 9.46
N SER A 17 -4.00 4.16 8.54
CA SER A 17 -3.57 3.56 7.27
C SER A 17 -2.59 2.41 7.51
N ARG A 18 -1.58 2.60 8.37
CA ARG A 18 -0.61 1.57 8.77
C ARG A 18 -1.27 0.37 9.47
N ARG A 19 -2.27 0.61 10.34
CA ARG A 19 -3.09 -0.48 10.92
C ARG A 19 -3.83 -1.28 9.84
N ARG A 20 -4.44 -0.60 8.87
CA ARG A 20 -5.10 -1.27 7.74
C ARG A 20 -4.11 -2.05 6.89
N ILE A 21 -2.94 -1.49 6.59
CA ILE A 21 -1.86 -2.17 5.85
C ILE A 21 -1.50 -3.49 6.55
N ARG A 22 -1.21 -3.44 7.85
CA ARG A 22 -0.84 -4.63 8.64
C ARG A 22 -1.98 -5.63 8.76
N ARG A 23 -3.23 -5.21 8.61
CA ARG A 23 -4.39 -6.10 8.65
C ARG A 23 -4.68 -6.79 7.31
N TYR A 24 -4.54 -6.08 6.19
CA TYR A 24 -5.08 -6.52 4.90
C TYR A 24 -4.05 -6.73 3.80
N ALA A 25 -2.91 -6.03 3.83
CA ALA A 25 -2.03 -5.98 2.67
C ALA A 25 -1.21 -7.24 2.43
N VAL A 26 -0.97 -8.00 3.50
CA VAL A 26 -0.38 -9.33 3.47
C VAL A 26 -1.26 -10.23 4.37
N PRO A 27 -2.34 -10.80 3.83
CA PRO A 27 -3.27 -11.62 4.60
C PRO A 27 -2.57 -12.84 5.21
N ARG A 28 -3.09 -13.34 6.33
CA ARG A 28 -2.56 -14.55 6.98
C ARG A 28 -2.37 -15.74 6.02
N ARG A 29 -3.37 -16.03 5.19
CA ARG A 29 -3.29 -17.13 4.22
C ARG A 29 -2.14 -16.98 3.22
N MET A 30 -1.84 -15.74 2.80
CA MET A 30 -0.70 -15.45 1.94
C MET A 30 0.61 -15.80 2.66
N ILE A 31 0.75 -15.40 3.92
CA ILE A 31 1.93 -15.71 4.75
C ILE A 31 2.09 -17.23 4.93
N GLU A 32 1.01 -17.91 5.32
CA GLU A 32 1.00 -19.35 5.55
C GLU A 32 1.43 -20.11 4.29
N HIS A 33 0.82 -19.81 3.14
CA HIS A 33 1.12 -20.53 1.91
C HIS A 33 2.49 -20.15 1.34
N ALA A 34 2.90 -18.89 1.39
CA ALA A 34 4.24 -18.48 0.97
C ALA A 34 5.32 -19.14 1.84
N THR A 35 5.11 -19.21 3.15
CA THR A 35 6.02 -19.86 4.09
C THR A 35 6.09 -21.37 3.85
N GLU A 36 4.95 -22.05 3.69
CA GLU A 36 4.89 -23.48 3.38
C GLU A 36 5.70 -23.81 2.11
N ARG A 37 5.46 -23.06 1.03
CA ARG A 37 6.15 -23.26 -0.26
C ARG A 37 7.64 -22.98 -0.16
N ARG A 38 8.03 -21.90 0.51
CA ARG A 38 9.45 -21.55 0.75
C ARG A 38 10.18 -22.63 1.54
N LEU A 39 9.59 -23.15 2.61
CA LEU A 39 10.18 -24.22 3.42
C LEU A 39 10.29 -25.55 2.64
N ALA A 40 9.41 -25.78 1.67
CA ALA A 40 9.51 -26.90 0.73
C ALA A 40 10.54 -26.69 -0.39
N GLY A 41 11.20 -25.52 -0.47
CA GLY A 41 12.13 -25.16 -1.54
C GLY A 41 11.46 -24.72 -2.86
N ASP A 42 10.12 -24.60 -2.86
CA ASP A 42 9.33 -24.14 -4.00
C ASP A 42 9.20 -22.60 -4.00
N TRP A 43 10.28 -21.92 -4.40
CA TRP A 43 10.32 -20.47 -4.44
C TRP A 43 9.32 -19.86 -5.44
N ARG A 44 8.99 -20.58 -6.53
CA ARG A 44 7.99 -20.13 -7.51
C ARG A 44 6.59 -20.17 -6.91
N GLY A 45 6.25 -21.25 -6.20
CA GLY A 45 5.01 -21.35 -5.44
C GLY A 45 4.91 -20.30 -4.35
N ALA A 46 6.02 -19.98 -3.67
CA ALA A 46 6.05 -18.89 -2.68
C ALA A 46 5.77 -17.52 -3.33
N CYS A 47 6.38 -17.23 -4.48
CA CYS A 47 6.13 -16.00 -5.24
C CYS A 47 4.66 -15.91 -5.69
N ALA A 48 4.12 -16.99 -6.25
CA ALA A 48 2.73 -17.04 -6.68
C ALA A 48 1.75 -16.80 -5.51
N ALA A 49 2.00 -17.41 -4.35
CA ALA A 49 1.19 -17.19 -3.14
C ALA A 49 1.19 -15.73 -2.67
N ALA A 50 2.29 -15.00 -2.88
CA ALA A 50 2.47 -13.60 -2.50
C ALA A 50 2.11 -12.60 -3.62
N ASN A 51 1.46 -13.06 -4.70
CA ASN A 51 1.14 -12.25 -5.88
C ASN A 51 2.36 -11.58 -6.53
N VAL A 52 3.46 -12.34 -6.62
CA VAL A 52 4.70 -11.94 -7.31
C VAL A 52 4.84 -12.72 -8.62
N ASP A 53 4.80 -12.00 -9.74
CA ASP A 53 4.96 -12.52 -11.08
C ASP A 53 6.43 -12.63 -11.46
N ILE A 54 6.86 -13.76 -12.00
CA ILE A 54 8.25 -14.00 -12.41
C ILE A 54 8.36 -13.77 -13.90
N THR A 55 9.32 -12.96 -14.32
CA THR A 55 9.46 -12.51 -15.73
C THR A 55 10.71 -13.04 -16.43
N PHE A 56 11.43 -13.98 -15.81
CA PHE A 56 12.67 -14.56 -16.32
C PHE A 56 12.68 -16.08 -16.16
N ASP A 57 13.53 -16.75 -16.94
CA ASP A 57 13.79 -18.18 -16.84
C ASP A 57 15.22 -18.47 -16.36
N LEU A 58 15.37 -19.42 -15.44
CA LEU A 58 16.69 -19.74 -14.86
C LEU A 58 17.61 -20.45 -15.85
N SER A 59 17.07 -21.23 -16.80
CA SER A 59 17.89 -21.87 -17.83
C SER A 59 18.41 -20.85 -18.83
N GLU A 60 17.57 -19.87 -19.20
CA GLU A 60 18.03 -18.75 -20.02
C GLU A 60 19.10 -17.93 -19.30
N ILE A 61 18.98 -17.71 -18.00
CA ILE A 61 20.02 -17.03 -17.21
C ILE A 61 21.32 -17.84 -17.16
N ALA A 62 21.25 -19.17 -16.99
CA ALA A 62 22.44 -20.01 -17.03
C ALA A 62 23.15 -19.93 -18.39
N ASP A 63 22.39 -19.98 -19.48
CA ASP A 63 22.91 -19.88 -20.85
C ASP A 63 23.58 -18.52 -21.14
N HIS A 64 23.01 -17.42 -20.66
CA HIS A 64 23.48 -16.07 -20.97
C HIS A 64 24.50 -15.51 -19.97
N CYS A 65 24.34 -15.81 -18.68
CA CYS A 65 25.13 -15.25 -17.59
C CYS A 65 26.11 -16.25 -16.97
N GLY A 66 25.96 -17.56 -17.24
CA GLY A 66 26.78 -18.62 -16.68
C GLY A 66 26.13 -19.33 -15.48
N ASP A 67 26.49 -20.60 -15.31
CA ASP A 67 25.98 -21.47 -14.25
C ASP A 67 26.24 -20.90 -12.84
N ASP A 68 27.35 -20.20 -12.63
CA ASP A 68 27.71 -19.60 -11.35
C ASP A 68 26.74 -18.50 -10.91
N ILE A 69 26.30 -17.66 -11.85
CA ILE A 69 25.28 -16.64 -11.59
C ILE A 69 23.92 -17.30 -11.35
N ALA A 70 23.56 -18.29 -12.18
CA ALA A 70 22.30 -18.99 -12.05
C ALA A 70 22.18 -19.74 -10.71
N GLU A 71 23.26 -20.36 -10.23
CA GLU A 71 23.32 -21.04 -8.92
C GLU A 71 23.16 -20.04 -7.76
N ARG A 72 23.88 -18.91 -7.78
CA ARG A 72 23.75 -17.87 -6.76
C ARG A 72 22.36 -17.24 -6.74
N LEU A 73 21.77 -16.99 -7.92
CA LEU A 73 20.40 -16.50 -8.04
C LEU A 73 19.43 -17.52 -7.47
N THR A 74 19.59 -18.80 -7.82
CA THR A 74 18.75 -19.89 -7.31
C THR A 74 18.82 -20.00 -5.78
N ASP A 75 20.00 -19.84 -5.19
CA ASP A 75 20.17 -19.81 -3.74
C ASP A 75 19.44 -18.62 -3.09
N ASP A 76 19.59 -17.41 -3.64
CA ASP A 76 18.84 -16.24 -3.16
C ASP A 76 17.32 -16.44 -3.30
N LEU A 77 16.84 -17.00 -4.41
CA LEU A 77 15.41 -17.26 -4.64
C LEU A 77 14.84 -18.31 -3.68
N ARG A 78 15.59 -19.37 -3.34
CA ARG A 78 15.15 -20.37 -2.34
C ARG A 78 14.94 -19.78 -0.95
N HIS A 79 15.65 -18.69 -0.63
CA HIS A 79 15.55 -18.00 0.65
C HIS A 79 14.71 -16.72 0.60
N LEU A 80 14.22 -16.33 -0.59
CA LEU A 80 13.31 -15.21 -0.75
C LEU A 80 12.00 -15.47 0.00
N ALA A 81 11.64 -14.55 0.89
CA ALA A 81 10.35 -14.45 1.57
C ALA A 81 9.53 -13.33 0.90
N PRO A 82 8.75 -13.64 -0.17
CA PRO A 82 8.06 -12.62 -0.96
C PRO A 82 6.89 -11.95 -0.20
N ASP A 83 6.28 -12.68 0.75
CA ASP A 83 5.30 -12.17 1.72
C ASP A 83 5.92 -11.16 2.70
N LEU A 84 7.13 -11.44 3.19
CA LEU A 84 7.90 -10.49 4.01
C LEU A 84 8.33 -9.26 3.21
N LEU A 85 8.81 -9.46 1.99
CA LEU A 85 9.15 -8.37 1.08
C LEU A 85 7.95 -7.42 0.92
N ARG A 86 6.78 -7.99 0.60
CA ARG A 86 5.51 -7.26 0.43
C ARG A 86 5.06 -6.53 1.70
N TRP A 87 5.39 -7.08 2.87
CA TRP A 87 5.11 -6.46 4.18
C TRP A 87 5.84 -5.12 4.36
N HIS A 88 7.05 -5.02 3.81
CA HIS A 88 7.92 -3.85 3.96
C HIS A 88 7.90 -2.88 2.78
N LEU A 89 7.35 -3.28 1.62
CA LEU A 89 7.32 -2.41 0.44
C LEU A 89 6.63 -1.05 0.71
N PRO A 90 7.12 0.04 0.10
CA PRO A 90 6.52 1.37 0.19
C PRO A 90 5.07 1.38 -0.30
N ARG A 91 4.27 2.28 0.27
CA ARG A 91 2.82 2.36 0.03
C ARG A 91 2.36 3.80 -0.12
N VAL A 92 1.30 3.98 -0.90
CA VAL A 92 0.59 5.26 -0.98
C VAL A 92 -0.23 5.43 0.30
N LEU A 93 0.04 6.49 1.06
CA LEU A 93 -0.68 6.86 2.28
C LEU A 93 -1.72 7.97 1.98
N GLY A 94 -2.29 8.61 3.01
CA GLY A 94 -3.36 9.60 2.82
C GLY A 94 -4.73 8.97 2.56
N GLY A 95 -5.09 7.96 3.36
CA GLY A 95 -6.35 7.20 3.23
C GLY A 95 -6.21 5.94 2.37
N ARG A 96 -5.24 5.89 1.46
CA ARG A 96 -4.87 4.71 0.68
C ARG A 96 -3.99 3.73 1.46
N THR A 97 -3.90 2.50 0.98
CA THR A 97 -3.06 1.44 1.58
C THR A 97 -2.33 0.57 0.56
N THR A 98 -2.46 0.88 -0.73
CA THR A 98 -1.89 0.14 -1.86
C THR A 98 -0.38 0.38 -1.99
N LEU A 99 0.30 -0.49 -2.73
CA LEU A 99 1.72 -0.35 -3.06
C LEU A 99 1.97 0.98 -3.76
N ALA A 100 3.13 1.60 -3.48
CA ALA A 100 3.61 2.74 -4.25
C ALA A 100 3.75 2.33 -5.72
N THR A 101 3.39 3.22 -6.65
CA THR A 101 3.39 2.91 -8.08
C THR A 101 4.75 3.16 -8.71
N ASP A 102 5.03 2.45 -9.80
CA ASP A 102 6.21 2.64 -10.67
C ASP A 102 7.55 2.65 -9.92
N LEU A 103 7.62 1.84 -8.86
CA LEU A 103 8.80 1.71 -8.04
C LEU A 103 9.60 0.49 -8.48
N THR A 104 10.88 0.70 -8.79
CA THR A 104 11.88 -0.36 -8.93
C THR A 104 12.58 -0.58 -7.60
N VAL A 105 12.66 -1.81 -7.10
CA VAL A 105 13.39 -2.14 -5.87
C VAL A 105 14.46 -3.19 -6.16
N VAL A 106 15.72 -2.80 -6.03
CA VAL A 106 16.90 -3.62 -6.34
C VAL A 106 17.27 -4.46 -5.14
N LEU A 107 17.22 -5.79 -5.29
CA LEU A 107 17.44 -6.74 -4.21
C LEU A 107 18.89 -7.25 -4.18
N ALA A 108 19.47 -7.58 -5.33
CA ALA A 108 20.81 -8.14 -5.40
C ALA A 108 21.50 -7.84 -6.75
N ARG A 109 22.85 -7.76 -6.70
CA ARG A 109 23.72 -7.59 -7.88
C ARG A 109 24.51 -8.87 -8.13
N TYR A 110 24.60 -9.31 -9.39
CA TYR A 110 25.35 -10.50 -9.79
C TYR A 110 26.43 -10.13 -10.80
N GLN A 111 27.70 -10.15 -10.37
CA GLN A 111 28.83 -9.90 -11.27
C GLN A 111 29.27 -11.19 -11.98
N PRO A 112 29.58 -11.14 -13.29
CA PRO A 112 30.15 -12.28 -14.02
C PRO A 112 31.53 -12.68 -13.48
N ALA A 113 31.81 -13.97 -13.40
CA ALA A 113 33.06 -14.51 -12.85
C ALA A 113 34.32 -14.25 -13.71
N ARG A 114 34.21 -13.80 -14.97
CA ARG A 114 35.37 -13.59 -15.86
C ARG A 114 35.75 -12.11 -15.99
N PRO A 115 36.88 -11.68 -15.42
CA PRO A 115 37.40 -10.32 -15.61
C PRO A 115 38.10 -10.24 -16.97
N GLY A 116 37.55 -9.49 -17.93
CA GLY A 116 38.25 -9.19 -19.19
C GLY A 116 37.40 -9.00 -20.45
N GLU A 117 36.12 -9.36 -20.43
CA GLU A 117 35.18 -8.90 -21.48
C GLU A 117 34.68 -7.51 -21.08
N GLY A 118 34.65 -6.55 -22.02
CA GLY A 118 34.17 -5.18 -21.79
C GLY A 118 32.76 -5.15 -21.14
N PRO A 119 32.25 -3.99 -20.70
CA PRO A 119 31.09 -3.87 -19.80
C PRO A 119 29.86 -4.62 -20.34
N ARG A 120 29.76 -5.92 -20.00
CA ARG A 120 28.52 -6.68 -20.08
C ARG A 120 27.63 -6.10 -18.99
N ALA A 121 26.43 -5.71 -19.37
CA ALA A 121 25.46 -5.12 -18.46
C ALA A 121 25.32 -6.03 -17.22
N VAL A 122 25.59 -5.49 -16.03
CA VAL A 122 25.57 -6.28 -14.80
C VAL A 122 24.11 -6.63 -14.49
N PRO A 123 23.75 -7.91 -14.33
CA PRO A 123 22.37 -8.26 -14.02
C PRO A 123 22.03 -8.03 -12.55
N TYR A 124 20.81 -7.57 -12.32
CA TYR A 124 20.24 -7.35 -11.00
C TYR A 124 18.97 -8.16 -10.82
N LEU A 125 18.85 -8.79 -9.65
CA LEU A 125 17.55 -9.22 -9.17
C LEU A 125 16.86 -7.98 -8.60
N HIS A 126 15.74 -7.60 -9.20
CA HIS A 126 14.93 -6.48 -8.74
C HIS A 126 13.45 -6.77 -8.95
N LEU A 127 12.60 -5.93 -8.40
CA LEU A 127 11.17 -5.97 -8.63
C LEU A 127 10.63 -4.63 -9.09
N THR A 128 9.48 -4.65 -9.76
CA THR A 128 8.70 -3.47 -10.11
C THR A 128 7.31 -3.55 -9.50
N THR A 129 6.85 -2.47 -8.87
CA THR A 129 5.50 -2.36 -8.30
C THR A 129 4.46 -2.01 -9.38
N PRO A 130 3.14 -2.06 -9.08
CA PRO A 130 2.10 -1.73 -10.05
C PRO A 130 2.21 -0.32 -10.62
N ALA A 131 1.79 -0.11 -11.87
CA ALA A 131 1.78 1.21 -12.50
C ALA A 131 0.60 2.12 -12.06
N MET A 132 -0.40 1.56 -11.36
CA MET A 132 -1.60 2.31 -10.98
C MET A 132 -2.06 1.95 -9.57
N THR A 133 -2.52 2.95 -8.83
CA THR A 133 -3.04 2.77 -7.46
C THR A 133 -4.28 1.88 -7.43
N GLU A 134 -5.22 2.08 -8.36
CA GLU A 134 -6.47 1.29 -8.47
C GLU A 134 -6.27 -0.04 -9.23
N GLY A 135 -5.06 -0.30 -9.71
CA GLY A 135 -4.72 -1.52 -10.44
C GLY A 135 -4.45 -2.73 -9.52
N PRO A 136 -4.27 -3.92 -10.12
CA PRO A 136 -3.93 -5.12 -9.39
C PRO A 136 -2.67 -4.92 -8.57
N GLN A 137 -2.70 -5.32 -7.29
CA GLN A 137 -1.56 -5.16 -6.37
C GLN A 137 -0.49 -6.26 -6.56
N ARG A 138 -0.17 -6.60 -7.82
CA ARG A 138 0.84 -7.61 -8.19
C ARG A 138 2.21 -6.96 -8.37
N ILE A 139 3.26 -7.69 -8.04
CA ILE A 139 4.65 -7.24 -8.17
C ILE A 139 5.31 -8.10 -9.24
N ALA A 140 6.16 -7.53 -10.10
CA ALA A 140 6.95 -8.33 -11.03
C ALA A 140 8.38 -8.46 -10.55
N LEU A 141 8.89 -9.68 -10.45
CA LEU A 141 10.30 -10.01 -10.17
C LEU A 141 11.05 -10.18 -11.49
N ARG A 142 12.16 -9.47 -11.62
CA ARG A 142 12.95 -9.30 -12.84
C ARG A 142 14.42 -9.62 -12.60
N PHE A 143 15.08 -10.07 -13.65
CA PHE A 143 16.51 -10.32 -13.65
C PHE A 143 17.14 -9.72 -14.91
N GLU A 144 17.47 -8.43 -14.84
CA GLU A 144 18.01 -7.65 -15.94
C GLU A 144 18.77 -6.43 -15.40
N THR A 145 19.38 -5.64 -16.27
CA THR A 145 20.05 -4.41 -15.84
C THR A 145 19.05 -3.29 -15.59
N VAL A 146 19.27 -2.53 -14.52
CA VAL A 146 18.40 -1.42 -14.11
C VAL A 146 18.84 -0.14 -14.82
N GLN A 147 17.90 0.55 -15.50
CA GLN A 147 18.18 1.74 -16.32
C GLN A 147 18.81 2.87 -15.49
N ASP A 148 18.29 3.17 -14.31
CA ASP A 148 18.77 4.28 -13.45
C ASP A 148 20.24 4.10 -13.01
N GLU A 149 20.70 2.87 -12.83
CA GLU A 149 22.10 2.62 -12.50
C GLU A 149 23.03 2.86 -13.70
N GLN A 150 22.54 2.68 -14.93
CA GLN A 150 23.34 2.95 -16.13
C GLN A 150 23.55 4.46 -16.36
N ALA A 151 22.61 5.31 -15.92
CA ALA A 151 22.67 6.75 -16.16
C ALA A 151 23.75 7.47 -15.34
N ALA A 152 24.10 6.96 -14.14
CA ALA A 152 25.15 7.58 -13.30
C ALA A 152 25.72 6.67 -12.17
N GLY A 153 25.32 5.40 -12.07
CA GLY A 153 25.59 4.58 -10.87
C GLY A 153 24.80 5.04 -9.64
N VAL A 154 23.71 5.81 -9.84
CA VAL A 154 22.93 6.46 -8.78
C VAL A 154 21.48 6.00 -8.84
N PHE A 155 20.97 5.52 -7.70
CA PHE A 155 19.58 5.12 -7.55
C PHE A 155 18.70 6.29 -7.09
N THR A 156 17.53 6.44 -7.72
CA THR A 156 16.61 7.58 -7.57
C THR A 156 15.54 7.32 -6.50
N ARG A 157 14.52 8.19 -6.38
CA ARG A 157 13.37 7.92 -5.50
C ARG A 157 12.47 6.80 -6.05
N THR A 158 12.38 6.69 -7.37
CA THR A 158 11.62 5.67 -8.09
C THR A 158 12.38 4.35 -8.18
N THR A 159 13.71 4.36 -8.04
CA THR A 159 14.53 3.15 -7.91
C THR A 159 15.19 3.05 -6.55
N GLN A 160 14.74 2.13 -5.69
CA GLN A 160 15.29 1.94 -4.35
C GLN A 160 16.32 0.81 -4.28
N ASP A 161 17.44 1.08 -3.61
CA ASP A 161 18.50 0.11 -3.39
C ASP A 161 18.30 -0.66 -2.07
N TRP A 162 17.83 -1.90 -2.17
CA TRP A 162 17.57 -2.80 -1.03
C TRP A 162 18.64 -3.89 -0.89
N ARG A 163 19.79 -3.75 -1.56
CA ARG A 163 20.87 -4.75 -1.49
C ARG A 163 21.42 -4.92 -0.07
N SER A 164 21.54 -3.84 0.70
CA SER A 164 21.91 -3.88 2.11
C SER A 164 20.74 -4.29 3.03
N ALA A 165 19.52 -4.35 2.51
CA ALA A 165 18.28 -4.55 3.26
C ALA A 165 17.76 -6.00 3.25
N ARG A 166 18.68 -6.99 3.18
CA ARG A 166 18.33 -8.43 3.11
C ARG A 166 17.34 -8.88 4.18
N HIS A 167 17.44 -8.35 5.40
CA HIS A 167 16.51 -8.60 6.50
C HIS A 167 15.03 -8.35 6.21
N LEU A 168 14.69 -7.63 5.13
CA LEU A 168 13.32 -7.33 4.72
C LEU A 168 12.77 -8.31 3.68
N TRP A 169 13.57 -9.23 3.15
CA TRP A 169 13.15 -10.12 2.07
C TRP A 169 13.85 -11.48 2.03
N ASP A 170 15.00 -11.65 2.67
CA ASP A 170 15.77 -12.89 2.74
C ASP A 170 15.59 -13.54 4.11
N ALA A 171 15.00 -14.73 4.13
CA ALA A 171 14.68 -15.46 5.37
C ALA A 171 15.90 -15.75 6.25
N ARG A 172 17.12 -15.73 5.69
CA ARG A 172 18.38 -15.97 6.43
C ARG A 172 18.82 -14.75 7.24
N HIS A 173 18.34 -13.56 6.90
CA HIS A 173 18.82 -12.28 7.43
C HIS A 173 17.79 -11.57 8.33
N THR A 174 16.62 -12.16 8.55
CA THR A 174 15.50 -11.52 9.27
C THR A 174 15.86 -11.13 10.70
N ALA A 175 16.76 -11.86 11.37
CA ALA A 175 17.22 -11.54 12.71
C ALA A 175 17.88 -10.15 12.82
N GLU A 176 18.47 -9.62 11.74
CA GLU A 176 19.06 -8.27 11.72
C GLU A 176 18.00 -7.18 11.88
N LEU A 177 16.71 -7.47 11.65
CA LEU A 177 15.62 -6.50 11.75
C LEU A 177 15.59 -5.82 13.13
N ARG A 178 15.89 -6.56 14.20
CA ARG A 178 15.91 -6.04 15.57
C ARG A 178 16.98 -4.98 15.75
N GLU A 179 18.23 -5.31 15.42
CA GLU A 179 19.36 -4.38 15.47
C GLU A 179 19.11 -3.16 14.57
N ARG A 180 18.63 -3.39 13.34
CA ARG A 180 18.32 -2.33 12.37
C ARG A 180 17.12 -1.47 12.77
N SER A 181 16.35 -1.88 13.77
CA SER A 181 15.27 -1.08 14.37
C SER A 181 15.71 -0.34 15.63
N GLY A 182 17.00 -0.36 15.97
CA GLY A 182 17.58 0.27 17.17
C GLY A 182 17.65 -0.65 18.39
N GLY A 183 17.37 -1.94 18.22
CA GLY A 183 17.48 -2.96 19.28
C GLY A 183 18.89 -3.53 19.41
N ASP A 184 19.05 -4.50 20.31
CA ASP A 184 20.25 -5.29 20.48
C ASP A 184 19.94 -6.79 20.34
N HIS A 185 20.87 -7.65 20.77
CA HIS A 185 20.68 -9.09 20.74
C HIS A 185 19.56 -9.60 21.67
N GLU A 186 19.14 -8.84 22.68
CA GLU A 186 18.13 -9.24 23.67
C GLU A 186 16.73 -8.71 23.33
N ARG A 187 16.62 -7.42 22.96
CA ARG A 187 15.31 -6.76 22.84
C ARG A 187 15.28 -5.63 21.81
N PRO A 188 14.08 -5.27 21.30
CA PRO A 188 13.90 -4.05 20.54
C PRO A 188 13.67 -2.83 21.47
N PRO A 189 13.74 -1.59 20.95
CA PRO A 189 13.39 -0.39 21.70
C PRO A 189 11.94 -0.44 22.19
N PHE A 190 11.68 0.04 23.40
CA PHE A 190 10.36 0.16 24.03
C PHE A 190 9.67 -1.14 24.46
N PHE A 191 10.28 -2.31 24.23
CA PHE A 191 9.71 -3.59 24.63
C PHE A 191 10.75 -4.46 25.34
N HIS A 192 10.26 -5.37 26.17
CA HIS A 192 11.03 -6.50 26.66
C HIS A 192 11.15 -7.58 25.58
N ALA A 193 12.02 -8.57 25.80
CA ALA A 193 12.26 -9.67 24.86
C ALA A 193 11.01 -10.55 24.62
N ASP A 194 10.07 -10.55 25.58
CA ASP A 194 8.78 -11.25 25.50
C ASP A 194 7.68 -10.40 24.82
N GLY A 195 8.01 -9.21 24.30
CA GLY A 195 7.07 -8.33 23.62
C GLY A 195 6.17 -7.51 24.54
N THR A 196 6.34 -7.59 25.86
CA THR A 196 5.65 -6.68 26.78
C THR A 196 6.19 -5.25 26.66
N PRO A 197 5.33 -4.21 26.61
CA PRO A 197 5.79 -2.82 26.54
C PRO A 197 6.49 -2.41 27.84
N ARG A 198 7.59 -1.65 27.72
CA ARG A 198 8.31 -1.10 28.87
C ARG A 198 7.56 0.09 29.47
N GLY A 199 7.49 0.16 30.80
CA GLY A 199 6.84 1.25 31.51
C GLY A 199 7.63 2.56 31.45
N ALA A 200 6.96 3.68 31.71
CA ALA A 200 7.60 5.01 31.70
C ALA A 200 8.77 5.13 32.69
N ALA A 201 8.76 4.38 33.79
CA ALA A 201 9.83 4.36 34.79
C ALA A 201 11.10 3.62 34.31
N GLU A 202 10.99 2.78 33.29
CA GLU A 202 12.10 2.01 32.74
C GLU A 202 12.77 2.68 31.54
N LEU A 203 12.08 3.64 30.93
CA LEU A 203 12.57 4.39 29.78
C LEU A 203 13.56 5.47 30.22
N PRO A 204 14.55 5.81 29.39
CA PRO A 204 15.57 6.79 29.73
C PRO A 204 14.96 8.18 29.95
N ALA A 205 15.30 8.78 31.09
CA ALA A 205 14.97 10.17 31.42
C ALA A 205 16.10 11.16 31.08
N ALA A 206 17.30 10.64 30.77
CA ALA A 206 18.49 11.38 30.41
C ALA A 206 19.32 10.56 29.39
N ASP A 207 20.36 11.16 28.82
CA ASP A 207 21.25 10.53 27.84
C ASP A 207 21.83 9.20 28.36
N PRO A 208 21.49 8.06 27.72
CA PRO A 208 21.90 6.76 28.20
C PRO A 208 23.22 6.28 27.57
N GLY A 209 23.91 5.40 28.31
CA GLY A 209 25.16 4.79 27.87
C GLY A 209 24.97 3.68 26.82
N ASP A 210 23.85 2.95 26.87
CA ASP A 210 23.61 1.81 25.99
C ASP A 210 22.87 2.18 24.68
N PRO A 211 23.13 1.45 23.57
CA PRO A 211 22.57 1.78 22.26
C PRO A 211 21.04 1.72 22.19
N VAL A 212 20.41 0.75 22.87
CA VAL A 212 18.95 0.55 22.80
C VAL A 212 18.22 1.67 23.52
N ALA A 213 18.67 2.01 24.73
CA ALA A 213 18.16 3.16 25.44
C ALA A 213 18.44 4.45 24.66
N ARG A 214 19.56 4.56 23.91
CA ARG A 214 19.78 5.75 23.06
C ARG A 214 18.75 5.84 21.93
N ALA A 215 18.38 4.72 21.31
CA ALA A 215 17.28 4.68 20.34
C ALA A 215 15.93 5.08 20.96
N GLU A 216 15.66 4.62 22.19
CA GLU A 216 14.46 5.03 22.96
C GLU A 216 14.50 6.54 23.28
N TRP A 217 15.63 7.04 23.76
CA TRP A 217 15.83 8.43 24.17
C TRP A 217 15.68 9.41 23.01
N THR A 218 16.38 9.17 21.90
CA THR A 218 16.28 10.00 20.68
C THR A 218 14.86 10.02 20.14
N THR A 219 14.16 8.88 20.20
CA THR A 219 12.75 8.80 19.84
C THR A 219 11.89 9.63 20.79
N LEU A 220 12.05 9.50 22.11
CA LEU A 220 11.28 10.28 23.09
C LEU A 220 11.47 11.80 22.95
N LEU A 221 12.71 12.25 22.69
CA LEU A 221 13.00 13.67 22.40
C LEU A 221 12.24 14.15 21.16
N HIS A 222 12.32 13.39 20.08
CA HIS A 222 11.62 13.69 18.84
C HIS A 222 10.09 13.75 19.05
N GLN A 223 9.53 12.85 19.87
CA GLN A 223 8.09 12.84 20.19
C GLN A 223 7.63 14.06 21.00
N ARG A 224 8.54 14.72 21.72
CA ARG A 224 8.28 15.98 22.44
C ARG A 224 8.41 17.22 21.55
N GLY A 225 8.72 17.04 20.27
CA GLY A 225 9.02 18.13 19.34
C GLY A 225 10.45 18.67 19.47
N GLU A 226 11.34 17.98 20.19
CA GLU A 226 12.73 18.39 20.40
C GLU A 226 13.66 17.81 19.31
N SER A 227 13.34 18.09 18.03
CA SER A 227 14.05 17.51 16.86
C SER A 227 15.57 17.73 16.89
N ARG A 228 16.02 18.94 17.28
CA ARG A 228 17.45 19.24 17.43
C ARG A 228 18.13 18.41 18.51
N ALA A 229 17.47 18.23 19.65
CA ALA A 229 18.01 17.42 20.75
C ALA A 229 18.07 15.95 20.35
N ALA A 230 17.07 15.45 19.63
CA ALA A 230 17.06 14.08 19.12
C ALA A 230 18.20 13.81 18.13
N LEU A 231 18.47 14.74 17.20
CA LEU A 231 19.60 14.66 16.26
C LEU A 231 20.94 14.72 17.01
N ALA A 232 21.11 15.67 17.93
CA ALA A 232 22.32 15.80 18.72
C ALA A 232 22.61 14.54 19.57
N ALA A 233 21.60 13.97 20.22
CA ALA A 233 21.71 12.72 20.98
C ALA A 233 22.05 11.50 20.11
N ALA A 234 21.79 11.57 18.80
CA ALA A 234 22.22 10.57 17.82
C ALA A 234 23.60 10.86 17.20
N GLY A 235 24.28 11.94 17.61
CA GLY A 235 25.55 12.36 17.03
C GLY A 235 25.42 13.02 15.65
N ILE A 236 24.27 13.64 15.36
CA ILE A 236 23.97 14.29 14.08
C ILE A 236 23.90 15.80 14.28
N GLU A 237 24.78 16.53 13.59
CA GLU A 237 24.77 17.98 13.50
C GLU A 237 23.58 18.43 12.64
N ALA A 238 22.70 19.27 13.21
CA ALA A 238 21.51 19.76 12.53
C ALA A 238 21.73 21.19 12.01
N ASP A 239 21.81 21.37 10.70
CA ASP A 239 21.70 22.67 10.05
C ASP A 239 20.28 22.83 9.51
N LEU A 240 19.46 23.59 10.24
CA LEU A 240 18.05 23.80 9.93
C LEU A 240 17.80 25.17 9.30
N THR A 241 18.81 25.74 8.64
CA THR A 241 18.61 26.90 7.77
C THR A 241 17.62 26.53 6.67
N PRO A 242 16.50 27.26 6.49
CA PRO A 242 15.57 26.97 5.40
C PRO A 242 16.25 27.02 4.03
N PRO A 243 15.98 26.06 3.12
CA PRO A 243 16.55 26.09 1.78
C PRO A 243 15.97 27.27 0.99
N GLU A 244 16.76 27.81 0.07
CA GLU A 244 16.29 28.80 -0.90
C GLU A 244 15.33 28.11 -1.89
N THR A 245 14.02 28.25 -1.65
CA THR A 245 12.96 27.74 -2.52
C THR A 245 12.28 28.88 -3.29
N SER A 246 11.46 28.54 -4.30
CA SER A 246 10.65 29.52 -5.05
C SER A 246 9.80 30.39 -4.12
N GLY A 247 9.64 31.69 -4.42
CA GLY A 247 9.09 32.70 -3.51
C GLY A 247 7.68 32.48 -2.93
N TRP A 248 6.89 31.54 -3.45
CA TRP A 248 5.54 31.20 -2.94
C TRP A 248 5.52 30.01 -1.97
N TYR A 249 6.64 29.29 -1.81
CA TYR A 249 6.75 28.15 -0.91
C TYR A 249 7.90 28.41 0.07
N ARG A 250 7.61 28.28 1.37
CA ARG A 250 8.60 28.44 2.43
C ARG A 250 8.58 27.20 3.31
N ALA A 251 9.68 26.44 3.28
CA ALA A 251 9.85 25.29 4.13
C ALA A 251 10.12 25.71 5.58
N ASP A 252 9.54 24.98 6.52
CA ASP A 252 9.92 24.99 7.94
C ASP A 252 10.66 23.69 8.25
N PRO A 253 12.01 23.70 8.31
CA PRO A 253 12.79 22.49 8.52
C PRO A 253 12.51 21.77 9.84
N GLU A 254 12.14 22.50 10.91
CA GLU A 254 11.79 21.90 12.20
C GLU A 254 10.51 21.09 12.06
N ARG A 255 9.48 21.67 11.42
CA ARG A 255 8.20 20.99 11.16
C ARG A 255 8.36 19.81 10.21
N LEU A 256 9.19 19.95 9.17
CA LEU A 256 9.50 18.86 8.25
C LEU A 256 10.11 17.67 8.99
N ILE A 257 11.15 17.90 9.80
CA ILE A 257 11.82 16.83 10.54
C ILE A 257 10.87 16.22 11.59
N ALA A 258 10.12 17.05 12.32
CA ALA A 258 9.17 16.57 13.33
C ALA A 258 8.05 15.68 12.76
N GLY A 259 7.70 15.86 11.48
CA GLY A 259 6.73 15.01 10.77
C GLY A 259 7.29 13.67 10.29
N LEU A 260 8.62 13.50 10.26
CA LEU A 260 9.25 12.27 9.79
C LEU A 260 9.43 11.27 10.93
N ALA A 261 9.01 10.03 10.72
CA ALA A 261 9.30 8.93 11.65
C ALA A 261 10.76 8.47 11.57
N LEU A 262 11.73 9.37 11.80
CA LEU A 262 13.16 9.14 11.61
C LEU A 262 13.75 8.19 12.66
N ASN A 263 14.51 7.19 12.22
CA ASN A 263 15.35 6.38 13.07
C ASN A 263 16.75 7.02 13.19
N HIS A 264 16.88 7.96 14.12
CA HIS A 264 18.07 8.82 14.25
C HIS A 264 19.37 8.01 14.42
N THR A 265 19.36 6.97 15.27
CA THR A 265 20.56 6.18 15.58
C THR A 265 20.98 5.23 14.46
N ARG A 266 20.13 5.02 13.45
CA ARG A 266 20.40 4.14 12.30
C ARG A 266 21.15 4.83 11.16
N LEU A 267 21.00 6.14 11.01
CA LEU A 267 21.52 6.87 9.85
C LEU A 267 23.03 6.68 9.68
N GLU A 268 23.80 6.88 10.75
CA GLU A 268 25.26 6.79 10.67
C GLU A 268 25.76 5.37 10.32
N PRO A 269 25.32 4.29 10.99
CA PRO A 269 25.64 2.93 10.56
C PRO A 269 25.29 2.63 9.09
N GLU A 270 24.17 3.15 8.59
CA GLU A 270 23.75 2.89 7.22
C GLU A 270 24.60 3.65 6.19
N LEU A 271 24.95 4.92 6.45
CA LEU A 271 25.86 5.67 5.60
C LEU A 271 27.26 5.03 5.57
N ARG A 272 27.76 4.53 6.70
CA ARG A 272 29.03 3.80 6.73
C ARG A 272 28.99 2.52 5.89
N ARG A 273 27.90 1.76 5.97
CA ARG A 273 27.71 0.55 5.13
C ARG A 273 27.70 0.90 3.65
N ARG A 274 26.94 1.93 3.25
CA ARG A 274 26.90 2.42 1.86
C ARG A 274 28.27 2.87 1.37
N ALA A 275 29.01 3.62 2.18
CA ALA A 275 30.36 4.06 1.84
C ALA A 275 31.32 2.86 1.66
N ALA A 276 31.23 1.84 2.53
CA ALA A 276 32.03 0.61 2.41
C ALA A 276 31.70 -0.21 1.15
N GLU A 277 30.46 -0.11 0.66
CA GLU A 277 30.00 -0.71 -0.61
C GLU A 277 30.33 0.14 -1.84
N GLY A 278 30.97 1.31 -1.67
CA GLY A 278 31.35 2.21 -2.75
C GLY A 278 30.19 3.05 -3.31
N LEU A 279 29.08 3.19 -2.57
CA LEU A 279 27.88 3.93 -2.98
C LEU A 279 27.88 5.39 -2.53
N GLY A 280 29.02 5.88 -2.04
CA GLY A 280 29.18 7.21 -1.47
C GLY A 280 28.75 7.31 0.00
N ASP A 281 29.08 8.45 0.58
CA ASP A 281 28.85 8.82 1.99
C ASP A 281 27.76 9.90 2.15
N ARG A 282 27.10 10.27 1.05
CA ARG A 282 26.03 11.28 1.00
C ARG A 282 24.74 10.67 0.47
N CYS A 283 23.61 11.02 1.06
CA CYS A 283 22.30 10.58 0.58
C CYS A 283 21.19 11.59 0.87
N LEU A 284 20.08 11.46 0.14
CA LEU A 284 18.86 12.25 0.33
C LEU A 284 17.78 11.43 1.06
N ILE A 285 17.12 12.07 2.02
CA ILE A 285 15.86 11.59 2.60
C ILE A 285 14.75 12.51 2.07
N ALA A 286 13.72 11.92 1.45
CA ALA A 286 12.56 12.69 1.00
C ALA A 286 11.78 13.19 2.23
N ALA A 287 11.64 14.51 2.37
CA ALA A 287 10.87 15.11 3.47
C ALA A 287 9.46 15.51 3.00
N ASP A 288 9.37 16.23 1.89
CA ASP A 288 8.10 16.52 1.23
C ASP A 288 8.28 16.56 -0.31
N TRP A 289 7.35 17.22 -1.00
CA TRP A 289 7.33 17.30 -2.46
C TRP A 289 8.37 18.28 -3.04
N ARG A 290 8.95 19.21 -2.25
CA ARG A 290 10.00 20.15 -2.70
C ARG A 290 11.33 20.02 -1.99
N VAL A 291 11.32 19.66 -0.72
CA VAL A 291 12.48 19.63 0.15
C VAL A 291 12.91 18.20 0.41
N SER A 292 14.22 17.99 0.32
CA SER A 292 14.87 16.77 0.79
C SER A 292 15.81 17.11 1.94
N LEU A 293 16.12 16.13 2.78
CA LEU A 293 17.17 16.27 3.79
C LEU A 293 18.43 15.62 3.23
N LEU A 294 19.48 16.41 3.05
CA LEU A 294 20.80 15.90 2.73
C LEU A 294 21.48 15.44 4.02
N VAL A 295 21.94 14.19 4.02
CA VAL A 295 22.76 13.61 5.07
C VAL A 295 24.16 13.40 4.52
N GLU A 296 25.17 13.98 5.17
CA GLU A 296 26.57 13.94 4.75
C GLU A 296 27.51 13.89 5.97
N PRO A 297 28.79 13.47 5.83
CA PRO A 297 29.72 13.47 6.95
C PRO A 297 29.96 14.90 7.46
N ALA A 298 29.98 15.07 8.78
CA ALA A 298 30.33 16.35 9.40
C ALA A 298 31.85 16.56 9.40
N SER A 299 32.30 17.81 9.28
CA SER A 299 33.73 18.17 9.32
C SER A 299 34.38 17.90 10.68
N THR A 300 33.57 17.87 11.74
CA THR A 300 33.95 17.61 13.13
C THR A 300 33.90 16.12 13.51
N GLY A 301 33.51 15.24 12.56
CA GLY A 301 33.20 13.84 12.79
C GLY A 301 31.71 13.60 13.06
N GLY A 302 31.20 12.43 12.67
CA GLY A 302 29.77 12.11 12.71
C GLY A 302 29.03 12.52 11.44
N LEU A 303 27.73 12.79 11.54
CA LEU A 303 26.89 13.19 10.41
C LEU A 303 26.40 14.63 10.56
N ARG A 304 26.15 15.28 9.42
CA ARG A 304 25.40 16.52 9.31
C ARG A 304 24.13 16.28 8.50
N LEU A 305 23.02 16.84 8.96
CA LEU A 305 21.72 16.81 8.28
C LEU A 305 21.27 18.25 7.99
N ARG A 306 20.89 18.53 6.74
CA ARG A 306 20.36 19.83 6.34
C ARG A 306 19.26 19.74 5.27
N PRO A 307 18.26 20.62 5.30
CA PRO A 307 17.26 20.68 4.24
C PRO A 307 17.86 21.30 2.97
N VAL A 308 17.46 20.77 1.82
CA VAL A 308 17.92 21.21 0.51
C VAL A 308 16.75 21.27 -0.47
N ASP A 309 16.80 22.25 -1.38
CA ASP A 309 15.93 22.23 -2.55
C ASP A 309 16.35 21.07 -3.48
N ARG A 310 15.38 20.37 -4.06
CA ARG A 310 15.62 19.19 -4.90
C ARG A 310 16.51 19.49 -6.11
N LYS A 311 16.44 20.71 -6.66
CA LYS A 311 17.24 21.11 -7.83
C LYS A 311 18.74 21.26 -7.53
N GLY A 312 19.12 21.46 -6.26
CA GLY A 312 20.49 21.75 -5.86
C GLY A 312 21.36 20.53 -5.51
N VAL A 313 20.84 19.31 -5.66
CA VAL A 313 21.48 18.05 -5.19
C VAL A 313 21.45 16.95 -6.25
N GLU A 314 21.61 17.34 -7.51
CA GLU A 314 21.69 16.41 -8.65
C GLU A 314 22.82 15.38 -8.45
N GLY A 315 22.54 14.12 -8.76
CA GLY A 315 23.48 13.01 -8.63
C GLY A 315 23.65 12.45 -7.20
N VAL A 316 22.97 12.98 -6.18
CA VAL A 316 22.98 12.38 -4.83
C VAL A 316 21.87 11.31 -4.72
N PRO A 317 22.20 10.05 -4.35
CA PRO A 317 21.20 8.98 -4.28
C PRO A 317 20.22 9.19 -3.12
N PHE A 318 18.99 8.71 -3.28
CA PHE A 318 18.04 8.64 -2.17
C PHE A 318 18.35 7.45 -1.25
N LEU A 319 18.19 7.64 0.06
CA LEU A 319 18.15 6.56 1.02
C LEU A 319 16.72 6.01 1.08
N PRO A 320 16.50 4.72 0.76
CA PRO A 320 15.17 4.09 0.84
C PRO A 320 14.47 4.31 2.19
N GLU A 321 13.14 4.49 2.17
CA GLU A 321 12.33 4.68 3.39
C GLU A 321 12.61 3.60 4.44
N ALA A 322 12.74 2.35 3.99
CA ALA A 322 13.00 1.21 4.87
C ALA A 322 14.35 1.27 5.62
N LEU A 323 15.28 2.13 5.17
CA LEU A 323 16.63 2.27 5.73
C LEU A 323 16.80 3.46 6.69
N TRP A 324 15.93 4.47 6.63
CA TRP A 324 15.98 5.61 7.57
C TRP A 324 14.76 5.71 8.49
N ARG A 325 13.62 5.14 8.11
CA ARG A 325 12.39 5.21 8.91
C ARG A 325 12.44 4.24 10.09
N ARG A 326 11.86 4.64 11.22
CA ARG A 326 11.53 3.73 12.32
C ARG A 326 10.56 2.67 11.83
N LEU A 327 10.73 1.45 12.31
CA LEU A 327 9.92 0.32 11.87
C LEU A 327 8.44 0.58 12.24
N PRO A 328 7.51 0.66 11.25
CA PRO A 328 6.11 0.95 11.54
C PRO A 328 5.46 -0.06 12.49
N ASP A 329 5.95 -1.30 12.50
CA ASP A 329 5.50 -2.36 13.40
C ASP A 329 5.71 -2.01 14.88
N LEU A 330 6.89 -1.49 15.24
CA LEU A 330 7.17 -1.06 16.62
C LEU A 330 6.33 0.16 17.01
N ASP A 331 6.18 1.13 16.10
CA ASP A 331 5.36 2.30 16.36
C ASP A 331 3.88 1.93 16.56
N LEU A 332 3.35 0.99 15.77
CA LEU A 332 1.99 0.46 15.94
C LEU A 332 1.81 -0.33 17.22
N LEU A 333 2.79 -1.16 17.62
CA LEU A 333 2.74 -1.88 18.89
C LEU A 333 2.68 -0.91 20.07
N ARG A 334 3.49 0.16 20.03
CA ARG A 334 3.57 1.16 21.11
C ARG A 334 2.26 1.88 21.35
N VAL A 335 1.50 2.14 20.29
CA VAL A 335 0.18 2.80 20.38
C VAL A 335 -0.98 1.80 20.49
N GLY A 336 -0.70 0.51 20.68
CA GLY A 336 -1.73 -0.54 20.77
C GLY A 336 -2.52 -0.74 19.47
N GLY A 337 -1.96 -0.32 18.33
CA GLY A 337 -2.58 -0.46 17.01
C GLY A 337 -2.48 -1.87 16.43
N VAL A 338 -1.54 -2.66 16.91
CA VAL A 338 -1.33 -4.08 16.59
C VAL A 338 -0.81 -4.79 17.84
N VAL A 339 -0.93 -6.12 17.89
CA VAL A 339 -0.35 -6.97 18.94
C VAL A 339 0.71 -7.88 18.33
N PRO A 340 1.70 -8.39 19.09
CA PRO A 340 2.79 -9.21 18.55
C PRO A 340 2.31 -10.41 17.72
N GLU A 341 1.17 -11.01 18.06
CA GLU A 341 0.58 -12.18 17.38
C GLU A 341 0.09 -11.84 15.96
N HIS A 342 -0.24 -10.58 15.70
CA HIS A 342 -0.71 -10.11 14.39
C HIS A 342 0.42 -9.68 13.46
N LEU A 343 1.67 -9.68 13.93
CA LEU A 343 2.83 -9.40 13.09
C LEU A 343 3.13 -10.58 12.17
N HIS A 344 3.80 -10.29 11.05
CA HIS A 344 4.40 -11.33 10.22
C HIS A 344 5.31 -12.25 11.06
N PRO A 345 5.26 -13.58 10.94
CA PRO A 345 6.01 -14.52 11.78
C PRO A 345 7.51 -14.22 11.85
N LEU A 346 8.16 -14.00 10.70
CA LEU A 346 9.57 -13.62 10.63
C LEU A 346 9.88 -12.27 11.31
N VAL A 347 8.96 -11.30 11.26
CA VAL A 347 9.12 -10.00 11.95
C VAL A 347 8.96 -10.19 13.46
N ARG A 348 7.95 -10.96 13.86
CA ARG A 348 7.67 -11.29 15.27
C ARG A 348 8.84 -12.02 15.92
N GLU A 349 9.35 -13.06 15.26
CA GLU A 349 10.50 -13.84 15.73
C GLU A 349 11.77 -12.98 15.80
N ALA A 350 11.99 -12.14 14.79
CA ALA A 350 13.11 -11.21 14.81
C ALA A 350 12.99 -10.19 15.95
N LEU A 351 11.81 -9.64 16.24
CA LEU A 351 11.66 -8.64 17.30
C LEU A 351 11.61 -9.25 18.70
N PHE A 352 10.96 -10.41 18.87
CA PHE A 352 10.63 -10.99 20.18
C PHE A 352 11.04 -12.47 20.25
N PRO A 353 12.34 -12.79 20.29
CA PRO A 353 12.82 -14.17 20.28
C PRO A 353 12.42 -14.96 21.55
N ALA A 354 12.13 -14.28 22.67
CA ALA A 354 11.68 -14.93 23.90
C ALA A 354 10.15 -15.14 23.94
N LEU A 355 9.41 -14.60 22.98
CA LEU A 355 7.96 -14.79 22.91
C LEU A 355 7.66 -16.16 22.30
N ALA A 356 7.16 -17.08 23.15
CA ALA A 356 6.81 -18.45 22.78
C ALA A 356 6.02 -18.50 21.46
N ALA A 357 6.28 -19.49 20.61
CA ALA A 357 5.54 -19.65 19.37
C ALA A 357 4.01 -19.63 19.64
N PRO A 358 3.23 -18.94 18.81
CA PRO A 358 1.79 -18.82 19.06
C PRO A 358 1.15 -20.21 19.07
N GLU A 359 0.25 -20.46 20.03
CA GLU A 359 -0.53 -21.72 20.12
C GLU A 359 -1.56 -21.88 18.98
N GLY A 360 -1.56 -20.96 18.01
CA GLY A 360 -2.52 -20.88 16.91
C GLY A 360 -1.97 -20.10 15.70
N PRO A 361 -2.84 -19.70 14.76
CA PRO A 361 -2.41 -19.08 13.51
C PRO A 361 -1.70 -17.75 13.74
N ALA A 362 -0.50 -17.61 13.17
CA ALA A 362 0.33 -16.42 13.26
C ALA A 362 0.00 -15.41 12.15
N GLY A 363 0.22 -14.12 12.43
CA GLY A 363 -0.05 -13.05 11.47
C GLY A 363 -1.45 -12.46 11.57
N PRO A 364 -1.79 -11.55 10.65
CA PRO A 364 -2.99 -10.72 10.75
C PRO A 364 -4.27 -11.55 10.89
N PRO A 365 -5.29 -11.08 11.61
CA PRO A 365 -6.53 -11.83 11.76
C PRO A 365 -7.22 -12.07 10.41
N GLY A 366 -7.69 -13.29 10.20
CA GLY A 366 -8.55 -13.67 9.08
C GLY A 366 -9.92 -12.96 9.14
N PRO A 367 -10.78 -13.18 8.14
CA PRO A 367 -12.15 -12.64 8.16
C PRO A 367 -12.92 -13.23 9.34
N ALA A 368 -13.71 -12.38 9.99
CA ALA A 368 -14.63 -12.80 11.03
C ALA A 368 -16.03 -12.90 10.46
N ALA A 369 -16.80 -13.89 10.91
CA ALA A 369 -18.21 -14.01 10.55
C ALA A 369 -18.95 -12.69 10.92
N PRO A 370 -19.78 -12.16 10.02
CA PRO A 370 -20.43 -10.87 10.25
C PRO A 370 -21.44 -10.99 11.40
N ALA A 371 -21.20 -10.25 12.48
CA ALA A 371 -22.14 -10.20 13.60
C ALA A 371 -23.44 -9.45 13.22
N PRO A 372 -24.59 -9.84 13.80
CA PRO A 372 -25.84 -9.10 13.64
C PRO A 372 -25.73 -7.64 14.09
N VAL A 373 -26.45 -6.75 13.41
CA VAL A 373 -26.42 -5.30 13.67
C VAL A 373 -27.81 -4.80 14.04
N ARG A 374 -27.90 -4.12 15.18
CA ARG A 374 -29.16 -3.50 15.62
C ARG A 374 -29.39 -2.17 14.91
N VAL A 375 -30.58 -2.03 14.31
CA VAL A 375 -31.03 -0.85 13.57
C VAL A 375 -32.34 -0.36 14.18
N ARG A 376 -32.46 0.95 14.35
CA ARG A 376 -33.70 1.58 14.80
C ARG A 376 -34.63 1.72 13.60
N CYS A 377 -35.80 1.09 13.61
CA CYS A 377 -36.78 1.14 12.53
C CYS A 377 -38.16 1.45 13.10
N ARG A 378 -38.78 2.57 12.67
CA ARG A 378 -40.13 3.01 13.10
C ARG A 378 -40.35 2.99 14.63
N GLY A 379 -39.33 3.32 15.42
CA GLY A 379 -39.47 3.30 16.89
C GLY A 379 -39.33 1.91 17.52
N GLU A 380 -38.88 0.89 16.79
CA GLU A 380 -38.48 -0.42 17.31
C GLU A 380 -37.01 -0.75 16.97
N TRP A 381 -36.43 -1.71 17.68
CA TRP A 381 -35.07 -2.18 17.43
C TRP A 381 -35.14 -3.49 16.66
N HIS A 382 -34.63 -3.47 15.43
CA HIS A 382 -34.53 -4.64 14.58
C HIS A 382 -33.10 -5.14 14.52
N GLU A 383 -32.93 -6.44 14.43
CA GLU A 383 -31.65 -7.07 14.18
C GLU A 383 -31.53 -7.42 12.71
N VAL A 384 -30.50 -6.88 12.06
CA VAL A 384 -30.17 -7.13 10.67
C VAL A 384 -28.97 -8.06 10.63
N ALA A 385 -29.08 -9.18 9.93
CA ALA A 385 -28.03 -10.20 9.88
C ALA A 385 -27.89 -10.79 8.47
N PHE A 386 -26.70 -11.29 8.21
CA PHE A 386 -26.34 -12.07 7.02
C PHE A 386 -26.63 -13.55 7.29
N ARG A 387 -27.27 -14.26 6.36
CA ARG A 387 -27.57 -15.69 6.49
C ARG A 387 -26.81 -16.50 5.43
N PRO A 388 -26.57 -17.80 5.64
CA PRO A 388 -26.09 -18.69 4.58
C PRO A 388 -27.07 -18.64 3.40
N GLY A 389 -26.59 -18.28 2.20
CA GLY A 389 -27.41 -18.25 0.98
C GLY A 389 -28.08 -16.91 0.64
N GLY A 390 -27.64 -15.79 1.21
CA GLY A 390 -27.80 -14.49 0.56
C GLY A 390 -28.78 -13.50 1.19
N LEU A 391 -28.59 -12.25 0.74
CA LEU A 391 -29.29 -11.01 1.09
C LEU A 391 -29.22 -10.58 2.56
N LEU A 392 -29.08 -9.27 2.76
CA LEU A 392 -29.24 -8.62 4.06
C LEU A 392 -30.67 -8.86 4.59
N ARG A 393 -30.86 -9.72 5.60
CA ARG A 393 -32.20 -10.02 6.10
C ARG A 393 -32.72 -8.89 6.97
N MET A 394 -33.93 -8.44 6.68
CA MET A 394 -34.70 -7.53 7.52
C MET A 394 -35.95 -8.23 8.09
N PRO A 395 -36.34 -7.98 9.35
CA PRO A 395 -37.50 -8.62 9.96
C PRO A 395 -38.81 -7.92 9.55
N HIS A 396 -39.15 -7.93 8.25
CA HIS A 396 -40.35 -7.30 7.69
C HIS A 396 -41.10 -8.25 6.74
N SER A 397 -42.42 -8.08 6.61
CA SER A 397 -43.22 -8.83 5.63
C SER A 397 -42.99 -8.33 4.21
N ASP A 398 -43.32 -9.16 3.20
CA ASP A 398 -43.19 -8.76 1.79
C ASP A 398 -44.08 -7.55 1.44
N GLU A 399 -45.26 -7.43 2.06
CA GLU A 399 -46.15 -6.28 1.90
C GLU A 399 -45.52 -4.99 2.43
N GLU A 400 -44.88 -5.05 3.60
CA GLU A 400 -44.16 -3.90 4.14
C GLU A 400 -42.99 -3.51 3.23
N GLN A 401 -42.25 -4.49 2.72
CA GLN A 401 -41.16 -4.23 1.79
C GLN A 401 -41.66 -3.62 0.47
N GLN A 402 -42.79 -4.12 -0.05
CA GLN A 402 -43.40 -3.57 -1.26
C GLN A 402 -43.90 -2.14 -1.06
N ARG A 403 -44.54 -1.86 0.09
CA ARG A 403 -44.99 -0.51 0.44
C ARG A 403 -43.83 0.47 0.50
N GLU A 404 -42.71 0.10 1.14
CA GLU A 404 -41.54 0.96 1.26
C GLU A 404 -40.84 1.17 -0.09
N ARG A 405 -40.74 0.13 -0.93
CA ARG A 405 -40.27 0.26 -2.31
C ARG A 405 -41.16 1.21 -3.13
N ALA A 406 -42.48 1.16 -2.94
CA ALA A 406 -43.40 2.08 -3.60
C ALA A 406 -43.24 3.52 -3.09
N LEU A 407 -43.18 3.72 -1.77
CA LEU A 407 -42.94 5.05 -1.18
C LEU A 407 -41.67 5.70 -1.74
N ARG A 408 -40.58 4.92 -1.82
CA ARG A 408 -39.35 5.34 -2.48
C ARG A 408 -39.56 5.75 -3.93
N ALA A 409 -40.25 4.93 -4.72
CA ALA A 409 -40.45 5.19 -6.14
C ALA A 409 -41.18 6.52 -6.39
N PHE A 410 -41.96 6.99 -5.41
CA PHE A 410 -42.64 8.29 -5.42
C PHE A 410 -41.89 9.40 -4.66
N GLY A 411 -40.61 9.21 -4.33
CA GLY A 411 -39.77 10.23 -3.68
C GLY A 411 -39.96 10.35 -2.16
N GLY A 412 -40.63 9.40 -1.52
CA GLY A 412 -40.77 9.35 -0.06
C GLY A 412 -39.47 8.98 0.66
N GLU A 413 -39.29 9.53 1.86
CA GLU A 413 -38.16 9.17 2.73
C GLU A 413 -38.27 7.74 3.25
N ILE A 414 -37.16 7.01 3.16
CA ILE A 414 -37.03 5.66 3.71
C ILE A 414 -36.18 5.73 4.98
N ALA A 415 -36.60 5.07 6.06
CA ALA A 415 -35.88 5.05 7.33
C ALA A 415 -35.63 3.63 7.86
N GLY A 416 -34.70 3.51 8.81
CA GLY A 416 -34.42 2.27 9.52
C GLY A 416 -33.85 1.17 8.61
N CYS A 417 -34.39 -0.05 8.71
CA CYS A 417 -33.85 -1.21 8.00
C CYS A 417 -33.82 -1.03 6.47
N PHE A 418 -34.86 -0.42 5.89
CA PHE A 418 -34.95 -0.21 4.44
C PHE A 418 -33.90 0.78 3.92
N ALA A 419 -33.61 1.84 4.70
CA ALA A 419 -32.52 2.76 4.39
C ALA A 419 -31.15 2.05 4.45
N VAL A 420 -31.00 1.09 5.37
CA VAL A 420 -29.79 0.27 5.48
C VAL A 420 -29.62 -0.64 4.26
N GLU A 421 -30.66 -1.39 3.87
CA GLU A 421 -30.62 -2.24 2.65
C GLU A 421 -30.35 -1.41 1.40
N GLN A 422 -31.00 -0.25 1.27
CA GLN A 422 -30.74 0.67 0.17
C GLN A 422 -29.28 1.13 0.16
N THR A 423 -28.78 1.64 1.29
CA THR A 423 -27.39 2.13 1.39
C THR A 423 -26.39 1.00 1.11
N TRP A 424 -26.71 -0.22 1.55
CA TRP A 424 -25.90 -1.40 1.30
C TRP A 424 -25.78 -1.72 -0.19
N THR A 425 -26.91 -1.67 -0.91
CA THR A 425 -27.00 -2.07 -2.33
C THR A 425 -26.73 -0.94 -3.32
N SER A 426 -26.81 0.33 -2.90
CA SER A 426 -26.49 1.51 -3.72
C SER A 426 -25.10 2.09 -3.45
N GLY A 427 -24.56 1.87 -2.24
CA GLY A 427 -23.34 2.53 -1.76
C GLY A 427 -23.58 3.95 -1.23
N ALA A 428 -24.73 4.56 -1.54
CA ALA A 428 -25.09 5.93 -1.20
C ALA A 428 -25.87 6.01 0.11
N GLY A 429 -25.41 6.87 1.03
CA GLY A 429 -26.02 7.09 2.34
C GLY A 429 -25.16 6.62 3.52
N ARG A 430 -25.72 6.68 4.73
CA ARG A 430 -25.00 6.40 5.98
C ARG A 430 -25.40 5.05 6.57
N LEU A 431 -24.47 4.08 6.52
CA LEU A 431 -24.61 2.82 7.25
C LEU A 431 -24.31 2.97 8.75
N PRO A 432 -24.90 2.14 9.62
CA PRO A 432 -24.43 1.91 10.98
C PRO A 432 -22.93 1.56 11.02
N LYS A 433 -22.24 1.91 12.12
CA LYS A 433 -20.78 1.72 12.26
C LYS A 433 -20.34 0.28 11.99
N ALA A 434 -21.09 -0.71 12.51
CA ALA A 434 -20.77 -2.12 12.33
C ALA A 434 -20.89 -2.57 10.86
N LEU A 435 -21.98 -2.20 10.17
CA LEU A 435 -22.15 -2.50 8.75
C LEU A 435 -21.11 -1.80 7.88
N ARG A 436 -20.78 -0.53 8.19
CA ARG A 436 -19.68 0.17 7.50
C ARG A 436 -18.35 -0.54 7.66
N ALA A 437 -18.07 -1.09 8.85
CA ALA A 437 -16.85 -1.86 9.10
C ALA A 437 -16.83 -3.19 8.32
N GLN A 438 -17.97 -3.89 8.23
CA GLN A 438 -18.08 -5.13 7.45
C GLN A 438 -17.94 -4.85 5.95
N ARG A 439 -18.57 -3.79 5.42
CA ARG A 439 -18.36 -3.32 4.04
C ARG A 439 -16.88 -3.00 3.80
N ALA A 440 -16.24 -2.28 4.72
CA ALA A 440 -14.84 -1.92 4.59
C ALA A 440 -13.91 -3.15 4.63
N ASP A 441 -14.17 -4.14 5.50
CA ASP A 441 -13.39 -5.38 5.57
C ASP A 441 -13.41 -6.12 4.23
N LEU A 442 -14.59 -6.27 3.62
CA LEU A 442 -14.74 -6.91 2.30
C LEU A 442 -13.95 -6.20 1.20
N PHE A 443 -14.14 -4.88 1.04
CA PHE A 443 -13.50 -4.14 -0.05
C PHE A 443 -12.00 -3.89 0.19
N LEU A 444 -11.53 -3.83 1.45
CA LEU A 444 -10.09 -3.77 1.74
C LEU A 444 -9.40 -5.11 1.45
N ARG A 445 -10.07 -6.24 1.70
CA ARG A 445 -9.59 -7.56 1.26
C ARG A 445 -9.49 -7.64 -0.26
N ALA A 446 -10.54 -7.20 -0.96
CA ALA A 446 -10.53 -7.11 -2.42
C ALA A 446 -9.39 -6.23 -2.94
N GLN A 447 -9.20 -5.04 -2.35
CA GLN A 447 -8.13 -4.11 -2.72
C GLN A 447 -6.74 -4.76 -2.67
N HIS A 448 -6.49 -5.64 -1.70
CA HIS A 448 -5.19 -6.29 -1.51
C HIS A 448 -5.06 -7.67 -2.17
N GLY A 449 -6.07 -8.10 -2.94
CA GLY A 449 -6.08 -9.37 -3.66
C GLY A 449 -6.34 -10.59 -2.78
N ASP A 450 -6.94 -10.41 -1.60
CA ASP A 450 -7.31 -11.47 -0.67
C ASP A 450 -8.56 -12.22 -1.13
N THR A 451 -8.45 -12.94 -2.26
CA THR A 451 -9.57 -13.71 -2.84
C THR A 451 -10.11 -14.74 -1.84
N ALA A 452 -9.24 -15.42 -1.12
CA ALA A 452 -9.65 -16.38 -0.09
C ALA A 452 -10.47 -15.71 1.01
N GLY A 453 -10.02 -14.57 1.54
CA GLY A 453 -10.77 -13.84 2.56
C GLY A 453 -12.09 -13.28 2.05
N VAL A 454 -12.19 -12.86 0.79
CA VAL A 454 -13.45 -12.47 0.15
C VAL A 454 -14.40 -13.67 0.05
N LEU A 455 -13.92 -14.83 -0.42
CA LEU A 455 -14.72 -16.06 -0.50
C LEU A 455 -15.21 -16.50 0.89
N GLU A 456 -14.35 -16.47 1.91
CA GLU A 456 -14.71 -16.79 3.29
C GLU A 456 -15.80 -15.87 3.85
N LEU A 457 -15.76 -14.56 3.54
CA LEU A 457 -16.83 -13.63 3.90
C LEU A 457 -18.15 -13.93 3.18
N LEU A 458 -18.09 -14.26 1.89
CA LEU A 458 -19.27 -14.66 1.12
C LEU A 458 -19.86 -15.98 1.63
N ASP A 459 -19.02 -16.94 2.00
CA ASP A 459 -19.41 -18.22 2.62
C ASP A 459 -20.03 -18.01 4.01
N ALA A 460 -19.56 -17.01 4.74
CA ALA A 460 -20.17 -16.55 5.99
C ALA A 460 -21.49 -15.78 5.80
N GLY A 461 -21.95 -15.62 4.55
CA GLY A 461 -23.26 -15.06 4.21
C GLY A 461 -23.28 -13.56 3.90
N VAL A 462 -22.13 -12.87 3.85
CA VAL A 462 -22.08 -11.45 3.48
C VAL A 462 -22.75 -11.25 2.12
N ASP A 463 -23.69 -10.30 2.06
CA ASP A 463 -24.48 -10.05 0.85
C ASP A 463 -23.59 -9.49 -0.27
N PRO A 464 -23.42 -10.21 -1.41
CA PRO A 464 -22.54 -9.82 -2.49
C PRO A 464 -23.03 -8.60 -3.27
N ARG A 465 -24.30 -8.18 -3.09
CA ARG A 465 -24.87 -6.97 -3.71
C ARG A 465 -24.38 -5.67 -3.07
N VAL A 466 -23.52 -5.77 -2.06
CA VAL A 466 -22.89 -4.61 -1.44
C VAL A 466 -22.14 -3.76 -2.46
N ARG A 467 -22.28 -2.44 -2.33
CA ARG A 467 -21.49 -1.47 -3.10
C ARG A 467 -20.57 -0.66 -2.21
N ASP A 468 -19.37 -0.37 -2.71
CA ASP A 468 -18.40 0.47 -2.01
C ASP A 468 -18.81 1.96 -2.01
N ALA A 469 -17.94 2.83 -1.49
CA ALA A 469 -18.20 4.27 -1.44
C ALA A 469 -18.27 4.94 -2.82
N HIS A 470 -17.71 4.31 -3.85
CA HIS A 470 -17.76 4.77 -5.25
C HIS A 470 -18.90 4.11 -6.04
N GLY A 471 -19.78 3.35 -5.37
CA GLY A 471 -20.86 2.62 -6.03
C GLY A 471 -20.40 1.35 -6.76
N ARG A 472 -19.15 0.91 -6.59
CA ARG A 472 -18.61 -0.31 -7.23
C ARG A 472 -19.17 -1.56 -6.57
N THR A 473 -19.60 -2.52 -7.39
CA THR A 473 -19.98 -3.88 -6.96
C THR A 473 -18.74 -4.79 -6.88
N LEU A 474 -18.89 -6.02 -6.38
CA LEU A 474 -17.82 -7.01 -6.43
C LEU A 474 -17.37 -7.38 -7.86
N LEU A 475 -18.24 -7.23 -8.86
CA LEU A 475 -17.86 -7.45 -10.27
C LEU A 475 -16.87 -6.39 -10.77
N HIS A 476 -16.97 -5.14 -10.29
CA HIS A 476 -16.08 -4.05 -10.69
C HIS A 476 -14.64 -4.28 -10.20
N VAL A 477 -14.47 -4.91 -9.03
CA VAL A 477 -13.15 -5.09 -8.40
C VAL A 477 -12.52 -6.45 -8.73
N LEU A 478 -13.06 -7.19 -9.71
CA LEU A 478 -12.51 -8.48 -10.14
C LEU A 478 -11.11 -8.38 -10.74
N ASN A 479 -10.69 -7.20 -11.21
CA ASN A 479 -9.30 -6.96 -11.64
C ASN A 479 -8.29 -7.18 -10.51
N LEU A 480 -8.72 -7.01 -9.25
CA LEU A 480 -7.88 -7.15 -8.06
C LEU A 480 -7.86 -8.59 -7.52
N LEU A 481 -8.76 -9.45 -8.00
CA LEU A 481 -9.09 -10.74 -7.41
C LEU A 481 -8.91 -11.89 -8.41
N ASP A 482 -8.95 -13.13 -7.92
CA ASP A 482 -9.08 -14.29 -8.78
C ASP A 482 -10.50 -14.37 -9.36
N HIS A 483 -10.63 -13.80 -10.56
CA HIS A 483 -11.87 -13.78 -11.31
C HIS A 483 -12.36 -15.16 -11.75
N GLU A 484 -11.50 -16.16 -11.91
CA GLU A 484 -11.94 -17.51 -12.32
C GLU A 484 -12.79 -18.16 -11.23
N ALA A 485 -12.42 -17.94 -9.96
CA ALA A 485 -13.18 -18.39 -8.81
C ALA A 485 -14.44 -17.54 -8.55
N LEU A 486 -14.33 -16.21 -8.66
CA LEU A 486 -15.38 -15.29 -8.21
C LEU A 486 -16.44 -14.97 -9.27
N LEU A 487 -16.06 -14.81 -10.56
CA LEU A 487 -17.02 -14.38 -11.58
C LEU A 487 -18.21 -15.36 -11.71
N PRO A 488 -18.03 -16.69 -11.85
CA PRO A 488 -19.15 -17.61 -11.98
C PRO A 488 -20.09 -17.57 -10.75
N ARG A 489 -19.49 -17.45 -9.56
CA ARG A 489 -20.23 -17.37 -8.30
C ARG A 489 -21.07 -16.10 -8.22
N LEU A 490 -20.50 -14.94 -8.53
CA LEU A 490 -21.19 -13.66 -8.47
C LEU A 490 -22.33 -13.58 -9.50
N LEU A 491 -22.15 -14.17 -10.69
CA LEU A 491 -23.21 -14.26 -11.68
C LEU A 491 -24.34 -15.21 -11.25
N ALA A 492 -24.02 -16.33 -10.60
CA ALA A 492 -25.01 -17.23 -10.04
C ALA A 492 -25.86 -16.58 -8.92
N GLU A 493 -25.27 -15.63 -8.18
CA GLU A 493 -25.96 -14.78 -7.20
C GLU A 493 -26.80 -13.65 -7.84
N GLY A 494 -26.77 -13.54 -9.18
CA GLY A 494 -27.57 -12.59 -9.96
C GLY A 494 -27.04 -11.15 -9.89
N LEU A 495 -25.72 -10.96 -9.72
CA LEU A 495 -25.13 -9.63 -9.85
C LEU A 495 -25.20 -9.17 -11.31
N ASP A 496 -25.59 -7.91 -11.49
CA ASP A 496 -25.74 -7.28 -12.79
C ASP A 496 -24.38 -6.91 -13.40
N LEU A 497 -24.09 -7.47 -14.58
CA LEU A 497 -22.90 -7.17 -15.37
C LEU A 497 -22.88 -5.73 -15.91
N GLU A 498 -24.04 -5.06 -15.94
CA GLU A 498 -24.21 -3.70 -16.45
C GLU A 498 -24.43 -2.68 -15.33
N ALA A 499 -24.23 -3.09 -14.07
CA ALA A 499 -24.25 -2.16 -12.95
C ALA A 499 -23.18 -1.08 -13.16
N CYS A 500 -23.57 0.20 -13.13
CA CYS A 500 -22.62 1.31 -13.18
C CYS A 500 -22.15 1.73 -11.78
N ASP A 501 -20.88 2.10 -11.66
CA ASP A 501 -20.36 2.87 -10.54
C ASP A 501 -20.76 4.36 -10.63
N GLN A 502 -20.29 5.19 -9.70
CA GLN A 502 -20.60 6.64 -9.69
C GLN A 502 -20.07 7.41 -10.90
N ARG A 503 -19.11 6.84 -11.65
CA ARG A 503 -18.53 7.41 -12.87
C ARG A 503 -19.19 6.83 -14.13
N GLY A 504 -20.33 6.16 -13.99
CA GLY A 504 -21.01 5.50 -15.10
C GLY A 504 -20.33 4.22 -15.62
N ARG A 505 -19.22 3.79 -15.01
CA ARG A 505 -18.40 2.69 -15.53
C ARG A 505 -19.01 1.35 -15.17
N THR A 506 -19.07 0.43 -16.13
CA THR A 506 -19.45 -0.98 -15.90
C THR A 506 -18.25 -1.82 -15.44
N PRO A 507 -18.45 -3.04 -14.91
CA PRO A 507 -17.37 -3.99 -14.61
C PRO A 507 -16.38 -4.22 -15.77
N LEU A 508 -16.87 -4.33 -17.01
CA LEU A 508 -16.00 -4.47 -18.18
C LEU A 508 -15.16 -3.21 -18.42
N PHE A 509 -15.76 -2.04 -18.24
CA PHE A 509 -15.07 -0.76 -18.35
C PHE A 509 -13.95 -0.64 -17.31
N VAL A 510 -14.26 -0.93 -16.04
CA VAL A 510 -13.26 -0.92 -14.95
C VAL A 510 -12.14 -1.93 -15.21
N ALA A 511 -12.44 -3.13 -15.70
CA ALA A 511 -11.40 -4.11 -16.04
C ALA A 511 -10.45 -3.62 -17.15
N ALA A 512 -10.94 -2.84 -18.13
CA ALA A 512 -10.08 -2.24 -19.15
C ALA A 512 -9.30 -1.03 -18.62
N ASN A 513 -9.94 -0.18 -17.80
CA ASN A 513 -9.39 1.05 -17.25
C ASN A 513 -8.33 0.81 -16.15
N ASP A 514 -8.64 -0.05 -15.19
CA ASP A 514 -7.83 -0.29 -13.98
C ASP A 514 -6.89 -1.48 -14.19
N LEU A 515 -6.33 -1.61 -15.39
CA LEU A 515 -5.31 -2.60 -15.77
C LEU A 515 -5.65 -4.06 -15.47
N GLY A 516 -6.92 -4.46 -15.57
CA GLY A 516 -7.35 -5.85 -15.41
C GLY A 516 -6.79 -6.78 -16.48
N SER A 517 -6.61 -8.06 -16.14
CA SER A 517 -5.99 -9.03 -17.04
C SER A 517 -6.80 -9.25 -18.32
N LYS A 518 -6.13 -9.59 -19.42
CA LYS A 518 -6.79 -10.00 -20.67
C LYS A 518 -7.77 -11.16 -20.46
N ALA A 519 -7.47 -12.07 -19.54
CA ALA A 519 -8.33 -13.20 -19.18
C ALA A 519 -9.66 -12.73 -18.58
N LEU A 520 -9.60 -11.79 -17.61
CA LEU A 520 -10.79 -11.19 -17.02
C LEU A 520 -11.66 -10.48 -18.06
N VAL A 521 -11.05 -9.66 -18.91
CA VAL A 521 -11.78 -8.94 -19.97
C VAL A 521 -12.48 -9.93 -20.90
N ARG A 522 -11.80 -11.02 -21.28
CA ARG A 522 -12.42 -12.09 -22.09
C ARG A 522 -13.55 -12.79 -21.37
N ALA A 523 -13.40 -13.06 -20.07
CA ALA A 523 -14.42 -13.72 -19.27
C ALA A 523 -15.69 -12.86 -19.15
N LEU A 524 -15.55 -11.55 -18.92
CA LEU A 524 -16.69 -10.61 -18.88
C LEU A 524 -17.40 -10.51 -20.23
N VAL A 525 -16.64 -10.41 -21.33
CA VAL A 525 -17.22 -10.40 -22.69
C VAL A 525 -17.94 -11.71 -23.00
N ALA A 526 -17.37 -12.85 -22.59
CA ALA A 526 -18.00 -14.16 -22.77
C ALA A 526 -19.27 -14.33 -21.90
N ALA A 527 -19.32 -13.66 -20.75
CA ALA A 527 -20.51 -13.60 -19.89
C ALA A 527 -21.61 -12.66 -20.44
N GLY A 528 -21.35 -11.95 -21.53
CA GLY A 528 -22.33 -11.10 -22.21
C GLY A 528 -22.29 -9.62 -21.83
N ALA A 529 -21.19 -9.14 -21.24
CA ALA A 529 -21.02 -7.72 -20.94
C ALA A 529 -21.11 -6.86 -22.20
N ARG A 530 -21.84 -5.74 -22.12
CA ARG A 530 -22.03 -4.81 -23.23
C ARG A 530 -20.74 -4.09 -23.60
N LEU A 531 -20.57 -3.85 -24.91
CA LEU A 531 -19.40 -3.18 -25.47
C LEU A 531 -19.65 -1.70 -25.77
N ASP A 532 -20.91 -1.29 -25.81
CA ASP A 532 -21.37 0.08 -26.09
C ASP A 532 -21.46 0.94 -24.82
N VAL A 533 -20.46 0.82 -23.96
CA VAL A 533 -20.40 1.49 -22.66
C VAL A 533 -19.39 2.63 -22.67
N THR A 534 -19.70 3.70 -21.95
CA THR A 534 -18.83 4.85 -21.72
C THR A 534 -18.80 5.21 -20.24
N ASP A 535 -17.78 5.98 -19.84
CA ASP A 535 -17.79 6.62 -18.52
C ASP A 535 -18.52 7.98 -18.55
N ASP A 536 -18.47 8.68 -17.42
CA ASP A 536 -18.98 10.04 -17.20
C ASP A 536 -18.33 11.11 -18.08
N THR A 537 -17.17 10.81 -18.67
CA THR A 537 -16.48 11.66 -19.65
C THR A 537 -16.75 11.26 -21.10
N GLU A 538 -17.69 10.34 -21.31
CA GLU A 538 -18.09 9.76 -22.59
C GLU A 538 -16.95 8.97 -23.28
N LEU A 539 -15.89 8.60 -22.56
CA LEU A 539 -14.83 7.78 -23.14
C LEU A 539 -15.31 6.36 -23.35
N SER A 540 -15.06 5.79 -24.53
CA SER A 540 -15.42 4.40 -24.85
C SER A 540 -14.33 3.39 -24.45
N LEU A 541 -14.70 2.10 -24.39
CA LEU A 541 -13.73 1.01 -24.19
C LEU A 541 -12.56 1.05 -25.19
N ALA A 542 -12.81 1.45 -26.44
CA ALA A 542 -11.77 1.55 -27.45
C ALA A 542 -10.78 2.68 -27.14
N GLN A 543 -11.28 3.83 -26.66
CA GLN A 543 -10.47 4.98 -26.26
C GLN A 543 -9.65 4.67 -25.01
N ILE A 544 -10.22 4.00 -24.00
CA ILE A 544 -9.49 3.56 -22.80
C ILE A 544 -8.35 2.59 -23.14
N VAL A 545 -8.57 1.63 -24.05
CA VAL A 545 -7.51 0.72 -24.50
C VAL A 545 -6.35 1.49 -25.17
N ARG A 546 -6.65 2.59 -25.88
CA ARG A 546 -5.64 3.47 -26.48
C ARG A 546 -4.95 4.33 -25.41
N ARG A 547 -5.71 4.95 -24.50
CA ARG A 547 -5.23 5.80 -23.39
C ARG A 547 -4.15 5.09 -22.56
N TYR A 548 -4.42 3.85 -22.15
CA TYR A 548 -3.49 3.05 -21.33
C TYR A 548 -2.55 2.15 -22.15
N LYS A 549 -2.45 2.37 -23.47
CA LYS A 549 -1.55 1.63 -24.37
C LYS A 549 -1.60 0.11 -24.13
N ARG A 550 -2.81 -0.49 -24.16
CA ARG A 550 -3.07 -1.92 -23.85
C ARG A 550 -3.09 -2.81 -25.10
N PRO A 551 -1.94 -3.26 -25.67
CA PRO A 551 -1.93 -4.05 -26.90
C PRO A 551 -2.57 -5.44 -26.74
N ASP A 552 -2.55 -5.99 -25.53
CA ASP A 552 -3.17 -7.26 -25.18
C ASP A 552 -4.70 -7.23 -25.37
N LEU A 553 -5.30 -6.05 -25.26
CA LEU A 553 -6.74 -5.78 -25.47
C LEU A 553 -7.06 -5.27 -26.88
N ALA A 554 -6.14 -5.38 -27.85
CA ALA A 554 -6.40 -4.97 -29.23
C ALA A 554 -7.62 -5.66 -29.86
N PHE A 555 -7.95 -6.87 -29.41
CA PHE A 555 -9.17 -7.58 -29.85
C PHE A 555 -10.44 -6.85 -29.43
N LEU A 556 -10.49 -6.33 -28.20
CA LEU A 556 -11.63 -5.60 -27.66
C LEU A 556 -11.80 -4.29 -28.41
N ARG A 557 -10.71 -3.53 -28.56
CA ARG A 557 -10.71 -2.27 -29.32
C ARG A 557 -11.26 -2.43 -30.73
N LYS A 558 -10.72 -3.41 -31.48
CA LYS A 558 -11.15 -3.69 -32.85
C LYS A 558 -12.64 -4.08 -32.92
N ARG A 559 -13.11 -4.86 -31.94
CA ARG A 559 -14.50 -5.30 -31.87
C ARG A 559 -15.46 -4.14 -31.58
N VAL A 560 -15.14 -3.30 -30.61
CA VAL A 560 -15.93 -2.08 -30.29
C VAL A 560 -16.02 -1.16 -31.50
N GLN A 561 -14.90 -0.90 -32.18
CA GLN A 561 -14.88 -0.05 -33.39
C GLN A 561 -15.70 -0.62 -34.54
N ALA A 562 -15.79 -1.94 -34.67
CA ALA A 562 -16.55 -2.60 -35.73
C ALA A 562 -18.05 -2.66 -35.41
N GLU A 563 -18.43 -2.97 -34.17
CA GLU A 563 -19.82 -3.14 -33.74
C GLU A 563 -20.52 -1.81 -33.42
N HIS A 564 -19.75 -0.81 -32.95
CA HIS A 564 -20.25 0.49 -32.49
C HIS A 564 -19.38 1.63 -33.06
N PRO A 565 -19.40 1.86 -34.38
CA PRO A 565 -18.62 2.94 -34.98
C PRO A 565 -19.10 4.30 -34.46
N GLY A 566 -18.16 5.18 -34.09
CA GLY A 566 -18.45 6.51 -33.57
C GLY A 566 -18.83 6.56 -32.09
N ILE A 567 -18.69 5.46 -31.34
CA ILE A 567 -18.84 5.50 -29.88
C ILE A 567 -17.58 6.08 -29.21
N GLY A 568 -17.80 7.00 -28.28
CA GLY A 568 -16.74 7.69 -27.56
C GLY A 568 -16.79 9.19 -27.79
N ALA A 569 -15.89 9.91 -27.14
CA ALA A 569 -15.89 11.36 -27.18
C ALA A 569 -14.97 11.91 -28.28
N ASP A 570 -15.52 12.66 -29.24
CA ASP A 570 -14.77 13.26 -30.37
C ASP A 570 -13.68 14.23 -29.90
N TRP A 571 -13.86 14.89 -28.75
CA TRP A 571 -12.86 15.80 -28.19
C TRP A 571 -11.57 15.06 -27.84
N TRP A 572 -11.68 13.83 -27.34
CA TRP A 572 -10.53 13.06 -26.90
C TRP A 572 -9.71 12.58 -28.09
N ASP A 573 -10.36 12.13 -29.17
CA ASP A 573 -9.66 11.74 -30.38
C ASP A 573 -8.92 12.91 -31.05
N ARG A 574 -9.55 14.10 -31.10
CA ARG A 574 -8.88 15.33 -31.56
C ARG A 574 -7.68 15.69 -30.69
N TRP A 575 -7.87 15.68 -29.37
CA TRP A 575 -6.79 16.00 -28.44
C TRP A 575 -5.59 15.03 -28.59
N MET A 576 -5.86 13.73 -28.74
CA MET A 576 -4.81 12.73 -28.99
C MET A 576 -4.13 12.83 -30.36
N GLU A 577 -4.75 13.50 -31.34
CA GLU A 577 -4.17 13.78 -32.67
C GLU A 577 -3.33 15.06 -32.68
N GLU A 578 -3.71 16.06 -31.87
CA GLU A 578 -3.06 17.37 -31.79
C GLU A 578 -1.81 17.37 -30.89
N GLU A 579 -1.71 16.48 -29.91
CA GLU A 579 -0.57 16.42 -28.96
C GLU A 579 0.13 15.03 -28.94
N PRO A 580 0.81 14.61 -30.01
CA PRO A 580 1.46 13.29 -30.05
C PRO A 580 2.65 13.14 -29.06
N GLU A 581 3.22 14.24 -28.55
CA GLU A 581 4.45 14.26 -27.73
C GLU A 581 4.24 14.65 -26.26
N ALA A 582 3.02 15.08 -25.84
CA ALA A 582 2.77 15.55 -24.47
C ALA A 582 2.65 14.43 -23.40
N TYR A 583 2.79 13.17 -23.81
CA TYR A 583 2.72 11.99 -22.92
C TYR A 583 4.05 11.27 -22.70
N ASP A 584 5.17 11.82 -23.18
CA ASP A 584 6.51 11.24 -22.97
C ASP A 584 7.24 11.80 -21.75
N THR A 585 6.55 12.61 -20.93
CA THR A 585 7.02 12.98 -19.60
C THR A 585 6.30 12.15 -18.56
N ASP A 586 7.04 11.19 -17.99
CA ASP A 586 6.79 10.63 -16.65
C ASP A 586 6.91 11.75 -15.60
N ASP A 587 5.98 12.72 -15.63
CA ASP A 587 5.81 13.68 -14.55
C ASP A 587 4.57 13.29 -13.73
N PRO A 588 4.73 12.73 -12.51
CA PRO A 588 3.62 12.34 -11.66
C PRO A 588 2.85 13.54 -11.06
N ASP A 589 3.19 14.77 -11.43
CA ASP A 589 2.65 15.99 -10.83
C ASP A 589 1.35 16.53 -11.50
N ASP A 590 0.88 15.98 -12.62
CA ASP A 590 -0.41 16.39 -13.25
C ASP A 590 -1.64 15.61 -12.74
N ALA A 591 -1.62 15.23 -11.46
CA ALA A 591 -2.81 14.74 -10.77
C ALA A 591 -3.61 15.92 -10.19
N TYR A 592 -4.56 16.42 -10.98
CA TYR A 592 -5.67 17.30 -10.56
C TYR A 592 -5.29 18.72 -10.11
N GLU A 593 -5.06 19.62 -11.07
CA GLU A 593 -5.49 21.01 -10.88
C GLU A 593 -7.03 21.06 -10.98
N SER A 594 -7.71 20.78 -9.87
CA SER A 594 -9.07 21.29 -9.63
C SER A 594 -8.95 22.45 -8.66
N ASP A 595 -8.76 23.65 -9.20
CA ASP A 595 -9.02 24.90 -8.49
C ASP A 595 -10.52 25.01 -8.21
N GLU A 596 -10.96 24.55 -7.03
CA GLU A 596 -12.08 25.16 -6.30
C GLU A 596 -11.71 25.26 -4.81
N PRO A 597 -11.84 26.44 -4.19
CA PRO A 597 -11.48 26.63 -2.79
C PRO A 597 -12.46 25.87 -1.88
N ALA A 598 -11.91 25.19 -0.89
CA ALA A 598 -12.65 24.64 0.23
C ALA A 598 -13.17 25.79 1.11
N ASP A 599 -14.35 26.31 0.78
CA ASP A 599 -15.04 27.28 1.64
C ASP A 599 -15.61 26.59 2.88
N ALA A 600 -15.03 27.00 4.01
CA ALA A 600 -15.56 27.17 5.35
C ALA A 600 -16.75 26.28 5.79
N TYR A 601 -16.44 25.37 6.72
CA TYR A 601 -17.39 24.98 7.77
C TYR A 601 -17.63 26.19 8.68
N GLU A 602 -18.67 26.98 8.40
CA GLU A 602 -19.19 27.94 9.36
C GLU A 602 -19.89 27.18 10.50
N SER A 603 -19.39 27.43 11.71
CA SER A 603 -19.99 27.08 12.98
C SER A 603 -21.14 28.03 13.29
N ASP A 604 -22.38 27.56 13.17
CA ASP A 604 -23.53 28.25 13.76
C ASP A 604 -23.62 27.89 15.25
N ASP A 605 -23.02 28.74 16.09
CA ASP A 605 -23.45 28.97 17.46
C ASP A 605 -24.68 29.91 17.40
N GLU A 606 -25.88 29.37 17.63
CA GLU A 606 -27.08 30.18 17.89
C GLU A 606 -27.09 30.62 19.36
N GLU A 607 -26.79 31.91 19.57
CA GLU A 607 -27.13 32.65 20.79
C GLU A 607 -28.65 32.86 20.89
N GLU A 608 -29.21 32.54 22.07
CA GLU A 608 -30.57 32.90 22.50
C GLU A 608 -30.77 34.43 22.49
N PRO A 609 -31.94 34.95 22.08
CA PRO A 609 -32.33 36.30 22.42
C PRO A 609 -33.13 36.33 23.72
N THR A 610 -32.65 37.12 24.67
CA THR A 610 -33.41 37.64 25.81
C THR A 610 -34.61 38.47 25.33
N SER A 611 -35.81 38.08 25.74
CA SER A 611 -36.88 38.95 26.27
C SER A 611 -37.90 38.13 27.05
#